data_AF-A0A9E8SG03-F1
#
_entry.id   AF-A0A9E8SG03-F1
#
_cell.length_a   1.000
_cell.length_b   1.000
_cell.length_c   1.000
_cell.angle_alpha   90.00
_cell.angle_beta   90.00
_cell.angle_gamma   90.00
#
_symmetry.space_group_name_H-M   'P 1'
#
loop_
_entity.id
_entity.type
_entity.pdbx_description
1 polymer ?
#
loop_
_entity_poly.entity_id
_entity_poly.type
_entity_poly.pdbx_seq_one_letter_code
_entity_poly.pdbx_strand_id
1 'polypeptide(L)'
;MMKKTFLLVVCLSVCWFAQAQDSPKIGELLRINGPSGQFYNHVSFPQLNILVKRGKIASYKPVCRNEVVIDEVVTKNNGETYVVLKKKDGSKFFDFISKVEANYTKAVDSGNYL
;
A
#
# COMPACT_ATOMS: atom_id res chain seq x y z
N MET A 1 -15.96 56.31 -0.72
CA MET A 1 -15.36 55.59 -1.86
C MET A 1 -14.24 54.69 -1.32
N MET A 2 -14.24 53.41 -1.71
CA MET A 2 -13.26 52.34 -1.40
C MET A 2 -13.08 51.90 0.07
N LYS A 3 -14.02 51.10 0.63
CA LYS A 3 -13.80 50.40 1.93
C LYS A 3 -14.41 48.98 2.05
N LYS A 4 -14.94 48.38 0.97
CA LYS A 4 -15.64 47.07 1.06
C LYS A 4 -14.94 45.91 0.36
N THR A 5 -13.84 46.14 -0.33
CA THR A 5 -13.10 45.08 -1.05
C THR A 5 -11.91 44.53 -0.26
N PHE A 6 -11.50 45.18 0.83
CA PHE A 6 -10.33 44.73 1.60
C PHE A 6 -10.64 43.59 2.60
N LEU A 7 -11.91 43.32 2.90
CA LEU A 7 -12.30 42.30 3.88
C LEU A 7 -12.51 40.91 3.27
N LEU A 8 -12.48 40.75 1.94
CA LEU A 8 -12.81 39.48 1.27
C LEU A 8 -11.59 38.67 0.82
N VAL A 9 -10.37 39.18 1.04
CA VAL A 9 -9.12 38.56 0.55
C VAL A 9 -8.38 37.74 1.63
N VAL A 10 -8.79 37.84 2.90
CA VAL A 10 -8.09 37.17 4.03
C VAL A 10 -8.51 35.70 4.23
N CYS A 11 -9.55 35.22 3.53
CA CYS A 11 -10.07 33.84 3.73
C CYS A 11 -9.46 32.78 2.79
N LEU A 12 -8.53 33.15 1.91
CA LEU A 12 -7.97 32.25 0.88
C LEU A 12 -6.55 31.73 1.17
N SER A 13 -5.93 32.14 2.29
CA SER A 13 -4.50 31.90 2.53
C SER A 13 -4.16 30.77 3.50
N VAL A 14 -5.11 30.04 4.05
CA VAL A 14 -4.80 28.95 4.98
C VAL A 14 -5.52 27.70 4.55
N CYS A 15 -4.80 26.82 3.87
CA CYS A 15 -4.81 25.35 4.05
C CYS A 15 -4.02 24.69 2.90
N TRP A 16 -2.75 25.06 2.70
CA TRP A 16 -1.80 24.08 2.16
C TRP A 16 -1.45 23.13 3.30
N PHE A 17 -2.32 22.15 3.55
CA PHE A 17 -1.89 20.97 4.30
C PHE A 17 -0.90 20.23 3.41
N ALA A 18 0.40 20.45 3.66
CA ALA A 18 1.42 19.56 3.15
C ALA A 18 1.17 18.19 3.80
N GLN A 19 0.60 17.26 3.05
CA GLN A 19 0.55 15.87 3.48
C GLN A 19 1.99 15.35 3.46
N ALA A 20 2.61 15.28 4.64
CA ALA A 20 3.84 14.51 4.80
C ALA A 20 3.48 13.04 4.59
N GLN A 21 3.69 12.55 3.38
CA GLN A 21 3.54 11.14 3.06
C GLN A 21 4.80 10.46 3.59
N ASP A 22 4.69 9.84 4.76
CA ASP A 22 5.83 9.19 5.41
C ASP A 22 6.42 8.13 4.47
N SER A 23 7.72 8.26 4.23
CA SER A 23 8.47 7.28 3.44
C SER A 23 8.52 5.95 4.20
N PRO A 24 8.30 4.81 3.53
CA PRO A 24 8.25 3.51 4.18
C PRO A 24 9.59 3.17 4.82
N LYS A 25 9.57 2.60 6.03
CA LYS A 25 10.80 2.22 6.76
C LYS A 25 10.98 0.72 6.83
N ILE A 26 12.20 0.23 6.61
CA ILE A 26 12.54 -1.18 6.83
C ILE A 26 12.25 -1.54 8.29
N GLY A 27 11.60 -2.69 8.51
CA GLY A 27 11.17 -3.15 9.83
C GLY A 27 9.79 -2.63 10.26
N GLU A 28 9.17 -1.73 9.49
CA GLU A 28 7.82 -1.25 9.78
C GLU A 28 6.77 -2.35 9.60
N LEU A 29 5.80 -2.37 10.51
CA LEU A 29 4.67 -3.28 10.49
C LEU A 29 3.53 -2.69 9.67
N LEU A 30 3.12 -3.43 8.65
CA LEU A 30 1.97 -3.12 7.82
C LEU A 30 0.95 -4.26 7.91
N ARG A 31 -0.29 -3.96 7.52
CA ARG A 31 -1.36 -4.94 7.46
C ARG A 31 -1.88 -5.04 6.04
N ILE A 32 -1.95 -6.28 5.54
CA ILE A 32 -2.59 -6.55 4.26
C ILE A 32 -4.11 -6.51 4.44
N ASN A 33 -4.80 -5.63 3.74
CA ASN A 33 -6.24 -5.57 3.66
C ASN A 33 -6.79 -6.53 2.59
N GLY A 34 -8.11 -6.56 2.46
CA GLY A 34 -8.75 -7.34 1.39
C GLY A 34 -8.45 -6.74 0.03
N PRO A 35 -8.51 -7.54 -1.06
CA PRO A 35 -8.41 -6.99 -2.40
C PRO A 35 -9.56 -6.01 -2.65
N SER A 36 -9.28 -4.88 -3.31
CA SER A 36 -10.30 -3.91 -3.70
C SER A 36 -11.14 -4.36 -4.91
N GLY A 37 -10.84 -5.52 -5.48
CA GLY A 37 -11.60 -6.15 -6.56
C GLY A 37 -11.39 -7.67 -6.59
N GLN A 38 -11.40 -8.26 -7.79
CA GLN A 38 -11.18 -9.71 -7.96
C GLN A 38 -9.75 -10.13 -7.58
N PHE A 39 -8.78 -9.21 -7.65
CA PHE A 39 -7.36 -9.44 -7.37
C PHE A 39 -6.77 -8.29 -6.54
N TYR A 40 -5.57 -8.51 -5.98
CA TYR A 40 -4.80 -7.45 -5.37
C TYR A 40 -4.20 -6.54 -6.44
N ASN A 41 -4.43 -5.24 -6.32
CA ASN A 41 -3.95 -4.25 -7.29
C ASN A 41 -2.58 -3.67 -6.91
N HIS A 42 -2.25 -3.66 -5.62
CA HIS A 42 -1.06 -3.00 -5.09
C HIS A 42 -0.05 -3.98 -4.49
N VAL A 43 -0.43 -5.25 -4.29
CA VAL A 43 0.45 -6.31 -3.80
C VAL A 43 0.53 -7.39 -4.87
N SER A 44 1.74 -7.77 -5.27
CA SER A 44 2.02 -8.72 -6.36
C SER A 44 1.75 -10.18 -5.96
N PHE A 45 0.52 -10.48 -5.53
CA PHE A 45 0.09 -11.84 -5.26
C PHE A 45 -0.24 -12.62 -6.53
N PRO A 46 0.00 -13.95 -6.54
CA PRO A 46 -0.37 -14.79 -7.65
C PRO A 46 -1.89 -14.80 -7.83
N GLN A 47 -2.33 -14.81 -9.08
CA GLN A 47 -3.74 -15.01 -9.42
C GLN A 47 -4.26 -16.35 -8.87
N LEU A 48 -5.57 -16.42 -8.61
CA LEU A 48 -6.22 -17.62 -8.06
C LEU A 48 -6.02 -18.86 -8.94
N ASN A 49 -5.93 -18.72 -10.27
CA ASN A 49 -5.64 -19.82 -11.18
C ASN A 49 -4.23 -20.41 -10.96
N ILE A 50 -3.22 -19.60 -10.62
CA ILE A 50 -1.85 -20.04 -10.29
C ILE A 50 -1.87 -20.80 -8.97
N LEU A 51 -2.66 -20.35 -8.00
CA LEU A 51 -2.85 -21.06 -6.73
C LEU A 51 -3.42 -22.46 -6.99
N VAL A 52 -4.49 -22.57 -7.78
CA VAL A 52 -5.10 -23.85 -8.16
C VAL A 52 -4.12 -24.76 -8.88
N LYS A 53 -3.37 -24.24 -9.86
CA LYS A 53 -2.34 -25.01 -10.60
C LYS A 53 -1.22 -25.54 -9.69
N ARG A 54 -1.03 -24.94 -8.51
CA ARG A 54 -0.06 -25.37 -7.48
C ARG A 54 -0.71 -26.18 -6.35
N GLY A 55 -1.94 -26.65 -6.53
CA GLY A 55 -2.66 -27.46 -5.53
C GLY A 55 -3.11 -26.67 -4.31
N LYS A 56 -3.21 -25.34 -4.40
CA LYS A 56 -3.70 -24.47 -3.32
C LYS A 56 -5.16 -24.11 -3.55
N ILE A 57 -5.85 -23.77 -2.45
CA ILE A 57 -7.23 -23.28 -2.49
C ILE A 57 -7.25 -21.96 -3.27
N ALA A 58 -8.23 -21.80 -4.17
CA ALA A 58 -8.46 -20.60 -4.96
C ALA A 58 -9.00 -19.44 -4.09
N SER A 59 -8.22 -18.97 -3.11
CA SER A 59 -8.66 -17.93 -2.20
C SER A 59 -7.52 -17.09 -1.64
N TYR A 60 -7.78 -15.79 -1.49
CA TYR A 60 -6.93 -14.85 -0.78
C TYR A 60 -7.18 -14.78 0.72
N LYS A 61 -8.18 -15.51 1.24
CA LYS A 61 -8.47 -15.58 2.68
C LYS A 61 -7.22 -15.80 3.57
N PRO A 62 -6.23 -16.63 3.18
CA PRO A 62 -5.03 -16.85 4.01
C PRO A 62 -4.09 -15.65 4.12
N VAL A 63 -4.20 -14.66 3.23
CA VAL A 63 -3.33 -13.46 3.21
C VAL A 63 -4.05 -12.19 3.64
N CYS A 64 -5.38 -12.17 3.55
CA CYS A 64 -6.20 -11.09 4.10
C CYS A 64 -5.93 -10.90 5.60
N ARG A 65 -5.74 -9.65 6.00
CA ARG A 65 -5.54 -9.20 7.39
C ARG A 65 -4.23 -9.66 8.04
N ASN A 66 -3.32 -10.25 7.29
CA ASN A 66 -2.01 -10.65 7.82
C ASN A 66 -1.14 -9.43 8.13
N GLU A 67 -0.40 -9.52 9.23
CA GLU A 67 0.67 -8.59 9.57
C GLU A 67 1.93 -8.95 8.77
N VAL A 68 2.49 -7.94 8.13
CA VAL A 68 3.70 -8.03 7.33
C VAL A 68 4.70 -6.99 7.76
N VAL A 69 5.97 -7.24 7.48
CA VAL A 69 7.07 -6.33 7.76
C VAL A 69 7.72 -5.93 6.45
N ILE A 70 8.08 -4.65 6.34
CA ILE A 70 8.90 -4.15 5.24
C ILE A 70 10.32 -4.72 5.38
N ASP A 71 10.71 -5.55 4.44
CA ASP A 71 12.04 -6.14 4.37
C ASP A 71 13.00 -5.27 3.56
N GLU A 72 12.51 -4.70 2.46
CA GLU A 72 13.30 -3.86 1.56
C GLU A 72 12.43 -2.72 1.00
N VAL A 73 13.03 -1.57 0.71
CA VAL A 73 12.38 -0.43 0.06
C VAL A 73 13.09 -0.18 -1.27
N VAL A 74 12.33 -0.12 -2.35
CA VAL A 74 12.82 -0.01 -3.72
C VAL A 74 12.14 1.17 -4.41
N THR A 75 12.88 2.25 -4.63
CA THR A 75 12.42 3.36 -5.46
C THR A 75 12.71 3.06 -6.92
N LYS A 76 11.69 3.07 -7.77
CA LYS A 76 11.85 2.86 -9.22
C LYS A 76 12.14 4.19 -9.91
N ASN A 77 12.68 4.13 -11.13
CA ASN A 77 13.09 5.30 -11.92
C ASN A 77 11.93 6.28 -12.23
N ASN A 78 10.68 5.83 -12.16
CA ASN A 78 9.49 6.66 -12.35
C ASN A 78 9.08 7.44 -11.09
N GLY A 79 9.84 7.33 -9.99
CA GLY A 79 9.53 7.97 -8.71
C GLY A 79 8.58 7.15 -7.82
N GLU A 80 8.04 6.03 -8.30
CA GLU A 80 7.18 5.17 -7.46
C GLU A 80 8.03 4.37 -6.47
N THR A 81 7.55 4.30 -5.23
CA THR A 81 8.17 3.51 -4.17
C THR A 81 7.48 2.16 -4.04
N TYR A 82 8.28 1.11 -4.15
CA TYR A 82 7.87 -0.26 -3.92
C TYR A 82 8.48 -0.77 -2.61
N VAL A 83 7.78 -1.65 -1.94
CA VAL A 83 8.24 -2.31 -0.71
C VAL A 83 8.20 -3.81 -0.90
N VAL A 84 9.24 -4.49 -0.43
CA VAL A 84 9.28 -5.94 -0.35
C VAL A 84 8.79 -6.33 1.04
N LEU A 85 7.77 -7.17 1.09
CA LEU A 85 7.06 -7.54 2.30
C LEU A 85 7.31 -9.00 2.64
N LYS A 86 7.48 -9.29 3.93
CA LYS A 86 7.48 -10.65 4.49
C LYS A 86 6.45 -10.76 5.60
N LYS A 87 5.88 -11.95 5.84
CA LYS A 87 5.00 -12.12 7.00
C LYS A 87 5.79 -11.93 8.29
N LYS A 88 5.19 -11.23 9.26
CA LYS A 88 5.79 -11.01 10.58
C LYS A 88 6.14 -12.32 11.30
N ASP A 89 5.31 -13.34 11.11
CA ASP A 89 5.47 -14.68 11.68
C ASP A 89 6.58 -15.51 11.00
N GLY A 90 7.22 -15.02 9.93
CA GLY A 90 8.26 -15.71 9.18
C GLY A 90 7.75 -16.83 8.27
N SER A 91 6.44 -17.10 8.26
CA SER A 91 5.84 -18.08 7.34
C SER A 91 5.73 -17.52 5.92
N LYS A 92 5.53 -18.41 4.96
CA LYS A 92 5.38 -18.05 3.54
C LYS A 92 3.93 -17.67 3.23
N PHE A 93 3.72 -16.68 2.35
CA PHE A 93 2.42 -16.47 1.72
C PHE A 93 2.07 -17.68 0.85
N PHE A 94 0.84 -18.17 0.99
CA PHE A 94 0.33 -19.37 0.30
C PHE A 94 1.22 -20.62 0.46
N ASP A 95 2.03 -20.67 1.51
CA ASP A 95 3.04 -21.71 1.80
C ASP A 95 4.23 -21.80 0.84
N PHE A 96 4.31 -20.97 -0.21
CA PHE A 96 5.40 -21.07 -1.20
C PHE A 96 6.07 -19.75 -1.58
N ILE A 97 5.52 -18.60 -1.18
CA ILE A 97 6.10 -17.28 -1.46
C ILE A 97 6.66 -16.70 -0.17
N SER A 98 7.97 -16.49 -0.07
CA SER A 98 8.60 -15.91 1.12
C SER A 98 8.44 -14.40 1.20
N LYS A 99 8.55 -13.73 0.05
CA LYS A 99 8.48 -12.26 -0.05
C LYS A 99 7.57 -11.86 -1.20
N VAL A 100 6.89 -10.73 -1.07
CA VAL A 100 6.05 -10.15 -2.12
C VAL A 100 6.37 -8.68 -2.30
N GLU A 101 6.41 -8.20 -3.54
CA GLU A 101 6.57 -6.78 -3.84
C GLU A 101 5.21 -6.08 -3.80
N ALA A 102 5.15 -4.87 -3.26
CA ALA A 102 3.96 -4.05 -3.28
C ALA A 102 4.27 -2.60 -3.65
N ASN A 103 3.37 -1.95 -4.38
CA ASN A 103 3.47 -0.55 -4.74
C ASN A 103 2.96 0.32 -3.59
N TYR A 104 3.88 0.84 -2.78
CA TYR A 104 3.55 1.60 -1.57
C TYR A 104 2.92 2.94 -1.92
N THR A 105 3.46 3.66 -2.91
CA THR A 105 2.92 4.95 -3.37
C THR A 105 1.44 4.81 -3.72
N LYS A 106 1.08 3.86 -4.60
CA LYS A 106 -0.31 3.65 -5.03
C LYS A 106 -1.21 3.13 -3.90
N ALA A 107 -0.70 2.29 -3.00
CA ALA A 107 -1.46 1.82 -1.87
C ALA A 107 -1.89 2.99 -0.97
N VAL A 108 -0.94 3.83 -0.58
CA VAL A 108 -1.19 5.01 0.25
C VAL A 108 -2.12 6.01 -0.46
N ASP A 109 -1.90 6.28 -1.74
CA ASP A 109 -2.72 7.20 -2.53
C ASP A 109 -4.19 6.74 -2.64
N SER A 110 -4.42 5.42 -2.68
CA SER A 110 -5.77 4.85 -2.75
C SER A 110 -6.53 4.87 -1.42
N GLY A 111 -5.89 5.30 -0.32
CA GLY A 111 -6.43 5.19 1.03
C GLY A 111 -6.57 3.76 1.55
N ASN A 112 -6.18 2.77 0.74
CA ASN A 112 -6.13 1.37 1.14
C ASN A 112 -4.70 1.06 1.59
N TYR A 113 -4.51 0.97 2.90
CA TYR A 113 -3.31 0.33 3.44
C TYR A 113 -3.20 -1.08 2.82
N LEU A 114 -2.06 -1.38 2.19
CA LEU A 114 -1.69 -2.56 1.37
C LEU A 114 -2.70 -3.70 1.17
#